data_AF-A0AA95NBF5-F1
#
_entry.id   AF-A0AA95NBF5-F1
#
_cell.length_a   1.000
_cell.length_b   1.000
_cell.length_c   1.000
_cell.angle_alpha   90.00
_cell.angle_beta   90.00
_cell.angle_gamma   90.00
#
_symmetry.space_group_name_H-M   'P 1'
#
loop_
_entity.id
_entity.type
_entity.pdbx_description
1 polymer ?
#
loop_
_entity_poly.entity_id
_entity_poly.type
_entity_poly.pdbx_seq_one_letter_code
_entity_poly.pdbx_strand_id
1 'polypeptide(L)'
;MTTRLVRALTDAYVAAEAAGIEDQALSKSISDIFLANHLGHRLLPGGQGADAIDSDGNHYEYKCNTGNRVQCIFNLGANRGLDTNIRHVRAKFAGIEGIYYAQLAWGQVGQVAYIPTRYFLPALEQHIENSVRGGLLAWNLPWESFLRLQGTRLVQGSLVPTYPNVATPLLNAHLEAQRLGLDMGLFAKGAHNHLFLAQREGHRIPVGGHQGHDAVDDAGGYEYKISMAGIYNFHFGARKSEQENRALISAKCNGIVAAYCAERTYARLTTIYRIPAEPLLRLLLARERATGGGQMNLQIPKSELRPFRTFP
;
A
#
# COMPACT_ATOMS: atom_id res chain seq x y z
N MET A 1 -10.14 -18.63 -12.14
CA MET A 1 -11.31 -18.53 -11.24
C MET A 1 -11.21 -17.28 -10.36
N THR A 2 -11.13 -16.10 -10.99
CA THR A 2 -10.88 -14.77 -10.37
C THR A 2 -11.90 -13.72 -10.80
N THR A 3 -12.86 -14.07 -11.67
CA THR A 3 -13.76 -13.12 -12.35
C THR A 3 -14.68 -12.35 -11.40
N ARG A 4 -15.20 -12.98 -10.32
CA ARG A 4 -16.04 -12.30 -9.32
C ARG A 4 -15.24 -11.26 -8.53
N LEU A 5 -14.04 -11.64 -8.10
CA LEU A 5 -13.12 -10.77 -7.38
C LEU A 5 -12.73 -9.54 -8.22
N VAL A 6 -12.33 -9.76 -9.47
CA VAL A 6 -11.97 -8.67 -10.39
C VAL A 6 -13.17 -7.80 -10.72
N ARG A 7 -14.37 -8.38 -10.89
CA ARG A 7 -15.60 -7.60 -11.09
C ARG A 7 -15.87 -6.68 -9.90
N ALA A 8 -15.85 -7.20 -8.68
CA ALA A 8 -16.06 -6.41 -7.47
C ALA A 8 -15.02 -5.27 -7.34
N LEU A 9 -13.75 -5.53 -7.65
CA LEU A 9 -12.74 -4.47 -7.71
C LEU A 9 -13.04 -3.44 -8.80
N THR A 10 -13.45 -3.89 -9.99
CA THR A 10 -13.80 -3.00 -11.10
C THR A 10 -14.95 -2.06 -10.70
N ASP A 11 -16.00 -2.62 -10.10
CA ASP A 11 -17.15 -1.86 -9.60
C ASP A 11 -16.72 -0.82 -8.55
N ALA A 12 -15.80 -1.17 -7.66
CA ALA A 12 -15.22 -0.25 -6.68
C ALA A 12 -14.43 0.90 -7.33
N TYR A 13 -13.61 0.61 -8.36
CA TYR A 13 -12.88 1.64 -9.10
C TYR A 13 -13.82 2.60 -9.83
N VAL A 14 -14.88 2.09 -10.47
CA VAL A 14 -15.90 2.91 -11.14
C VAL A 14 -16.64 3.80 -10.13
N ALA A 15 -17.04 3.24 -8.99
CA ALA A 15 -17.72 4.00 -7.95
C ALA A 15 -16.79 5.07 -7.33
N ALA A 16 -15.51 4.75 -7.15
CA ALA A 16 -14.52 5.69 -6.63
C ALA A 16 -14.29 6.86 -7.59
N GLU A 17 -14.17 6.59 -8.88
CA GLU A 17 -14.08 7.63 -9.91
C GLU A 17 -15.30 8.56 -9.87
N ALA A 18 -16.51 8.00 -9.81
CA ALA A 18 -17.76 8.76 -9.72
C ALA A 18 -17.85 9.59 -8.40
N ALA A 19 -17.22 9.12 -7.32
CA ALA A 19 -17.15 9.82 -6.04
C ALA A 19 -16.00 10.84 -5.95
N GLY A 20 -15.21 11.04 -7.02
CA GLY A 20 -14.07 11.95 -7.03
C GLY A 20 -12.87 11.45 -6.23
N ILE A 21 -12.81 10.15 -5.92
CA ILE A 21 -11.65 9.53 -5.27
C ILE A 21 -10.59 9.25 -6.36
N GLU A 22 -9.42 9.84 -6.18
CA GLU A 22 -8.29 9.62 -7.09
C GLU A 22 -7.87 8.14 -7.11
N ASP A 23 -7.54 7.64 -8.29
CA ASP A 23 -7.05 6.28 -8.50
C ASP A 23 -5.89 5.91 -7.55
N GLN A 24 -4.93 6.84 -7.41
CA GLN A 24 -3.77 6.62 -6.56
C GLN A 24 -4.15 6.47 -5.09
N ALA A 25 -5.16 7.22 -4.63
CA ALA A 25 -5.69 7.15 -3.27
C ALA A 25 -6.41 5.82 -3.04
N LEU A 26 -7.34 5.44 -3.92
CA LEU A 26 -8.02 4.13 -3.85
C LEU A 26 -7.01 2.98 -3.82
N SER A 27 -5.96 3.06 -4.64
CA SER A 27 -4.95 2.00 -4.72
C SER A 27 -4.10 1.85 -3.47
N LYS A 28 -3.83 2.94 -2.74
CA LYS A 28 -2.90 2.93 -1.60
C LYS A 28 -3.62 2.86 -0.25
N SER A 29 -4.88 3.27 -0.20
CA SER A 29 -5.59 3.62 1.04
C SER A 29 -7.00 2.99 1.12
N ILE A 30 -7.14 1.71 0.74
CA ILE A 30 -8.42 0.99 0.86
C ILE A 30 -8.94 0.99 2.32
N SER A 31 -8.05 0.80 3.29
CA SER A 31 -8.43 0.83 4.71
C SER A 31 -9.01 2.17 5.14
N ASP A 32 -8.48 3.27 4.59
CA ASP A 32 -8.94 4.62 4.90
C ASP A 32 -10.35 4.86 4.31
N ILE A 33 -10.68 4.27 3.17
CA ILE A 33 -12.04 4.29 2.60
C ILE A 33 -13.02 3.59 3.54
N PHE A 34 -12.68 2.39 4.03
CA PHE A 34 -13.55 1.69 4.98
C PHE A 34 -13.76 2.51 6.26
N LEU A 35 -12.69 3.09 6.79
CA LEU A 35 -12.77 3.90 8.02
C LEU A 35 -13.54 5.21 7.80
N ALA A 36 -13.29 5.93 6.70
CA ALA A 36 -14.03 7.14 6.35
C ALA A 36 -15.52 6.85 6.15
N ASN A 37 -15.84 5.75 5.45
CA ASN A 37 -17.19 5.29 5.27
C ASN A 37 -17.87 4.96 6.62
N HIS A 38 -17.16 4.30 7.53
CA HIS A 38 -17.66 3.98 8.86
C HIS A 38 -17.87 5.21 9.73
N LEU A 39 -17.01 6.23 9.64
CA LEU A 39 -17.06 7.42 10.48
C LEU A 39 -17.92 8.56 9.90
N GLY A 40 -18.38 8.46 8.65
CA GLY A 40 -19.09 9.56 8.00
C GLY A 40 -18.15 10.71 7.59
N HIS A 41 -16.86 10.44 7.49
CA HIS A 41 -15.85 11.45 7.10
C HIS A 41 -15.62 11.44 5.59
N ARG A 42 -15.07 12.54 5.07
CA ARG A 42 -14.61 12.67 3.69
C ARG A 42 -13.09 12.49 3.64
N LEU A 43 -12.60 11.70 2.68
CA LEU A 43 -11.16 11.56 2.45
C LEU A 43 -10.58 12.85 1.85
N LEU A 44 -9.37 13.19 2.28
CA LEU A 44 -8.61 14.28 1.68
C LEU A 44 -7.64 13.73 0.61
N PRO A 45 -7.63 14.29 -0.61
CA PRO A 45 -6.65 13.90 -1.62
C PRO A 45 -5.26 14.45 -1.23
N GLY A 46 -4.25 13.57 -1.25
CA GLY A 46 -2.84 13.94 -1.06
C GLY A 46 -2.20 13.39 0.22
N GLY A 47 -1.00 12.83 0.10
CA GLY A 47 -0.30 12.11 1.19
C GLY A 47 0.65 12.94 2.05
N GLN A 48 0.41 14.26 2.21
CA GLN A 48 1.27 15.15 3.02
C GLN A 48 0.52 15.88 4.14
N GLY A 49 -0.70 15.47 4.48
CA GLY A 49 -1.53 16.08 5.52
C GLY A 49 -2.46 15.07 6.18
N ALA A 50 -3.60 15.54 6.67
CA ALA A 50 -4.66 14.68 7.18
C ALA A 50 -5.16 13.67 6.12
N ASP A 51 -5.56 12.50 6.59
CA ASP A 51 -6.16 11.46 5.77
C ASP A 51 -7.66 11.75 5.50
N ALA A 52 -8.34 12.43 6.44
CA ALA A 52 -9.76 12.71 6.34
C ALA A 52 -10.19 14.02 7.03
N ILE A 53 -11.40 14.47 6.71
CA ILE A 53 -12.08 15.62 7.29
C ILE A 53 -13.54 15.26 7.66
N ASP A 54 -14.04 15.73 8.80
CA ASP A 54 -15.45 15.57 9.18
C ASP A 54 -16.36 16.68 8.60
N SER A 55 -17.63 16.70 9.01
CA SER A 55 -18.61 17.72 8.61
C SER A 55 -18.33 19.11 9.19
N ASP A 56 -17.59 19.19 10.30
CA ASP A 56 -17.30 20.43 11.02
C ASP A 56 -15.99 21.07 10.52
N GLY A 57 -15.28 20.39 9.61
CA GLY A 57 -14.03 20.86 9.04
C GLY A 57 -12.80 20.45 9.85
N ASN A 58 -12.93 19.50 10.78
CA ASN A 58 -11.81 19.00 11.57
C ASN A 58 -11.04 17.93 10.78
N HIS A 59 -9.72 18.01 10.84
CA HIS A 59 -8.80 17.17 10.07
C HIS A 59 -8.25 16.02 10.93
N TYR A 60 -8.15 14.82 10.35
CA TYR A 60 -7.77 13.61 11.09
C TYR A 60 -6.70 12.78 10.38
N GLU A 61 -5.81 12.18 11.17
CA GLU A 61 -4.93 11.08 10.73
C GLU A 61 -5.60 9.73 11.02
N TYR A 62 -5.54 8.82 10.07
CA TYR A 62 -6.00 7.45 10.20
C TYR A 62 -4.85 6.48 10.42
N LYS A 63 -5.14 5.49 11.25
CA LYS A 63 -4.33 4.29 11.42
C LYS A 63 -5.26 3.10 11.41
N CYS A 64 -4.84 2.09 10.68
CA CYS A 64 -5.58 0.86 10.53
C CYS A 64 -4.62 -0.29 10.81
N ASN A 65 -5.02 -1.22 11.67
CA ASN A 65 -4.38 -2.52 11.66
C ASN A 65 -5.16 -3.40 10.67
N THR A 66 -4.43 -4.20 9.91
CA THR A 66 -5.02 -5.11 8.93
C THR A 66 -4.51 -6.51 9.23
N GLY A 67 -5.41 -7.46 9.42
CA GLY A 67 -5.11 -8.89 9.54
C GLY A 67 -4.16 -9.21 10.70
N ASN A 68 -3.00 -9.79 10.42
CA ASN A 68 -2.06 -10.27 11.46
C ASN A 68 -1.27 -9.15 12.15
N ARG A 69 -1.38 -7.90 11.71
CA ARG A 69 -0.75 -6.78 12.41
C ARG A 69 -1.61 -6.41 13.62
N VAL A 70 -1.04 -6.54 14.81
CA VAL A 70 -1.70 -6.18 16.08
C VAL A 70 -1.41 -4.73 16.53
N GLN A 71 -0.67 -3.97 15.71
CA GLN A 71 -0.19 -2.63 16.03
C GLN A 71 -0.27 -1.68 14.85
N CYS A 72 -0.57 -0.41 15.13
CA CYS A 72 -0.37 0.67 14.19
C CYS A 72 1.08 1.13 14.23
N ILE A 73 1.57 1.67 13.11
CA ILE A 73 2.94 2.16 12.99
C ILE A 73 2.91 3.63 12.63
N PHE A 74 3.46 4.46 13.48
CA PHE A 74 3.76 5.86 13.18
C PHE A 74 5.21 5.94 12.71
N ASN A 75 5.41 5.91 11.39
CA ASN A 75 6.73 6.07 10.81
C ASN A 75 7.09 7.56 10.74
N LEU A 76 8.16 7.95 11.42
CA LEU A 76 8.64 9.33 11.50
C LEU A 76 9.90 9.56 10.65
N GLY A 77 10.30 8.56 9.87
CA GLY A 77 11.46 8.62 8.97
C GLY A 77 12.78 8.36 9.65
N ALA A 78 13.86 8.87 9.06
CA ALA A 78 15.20 8.74 9.61
C ALA A 78 15.33 9.58 10.89
N ASN A 79 16.02 9.06 11.90
CA ASN A 79 16.35 9.81 13.10
C ASN A 79 17.35 10.92 12.75
N ARG A 80 16.97 12.18 12.98
CA ARG A 80 17.79 13.38 12.68
C ARG A 80 18.20 14.15 13.93
N GLY A 81 18.17 13.48 15.09
CA GLY A 81 18.38 14.10 16.39
C GLY A 81 17.08 14.63 17.00
N LEU A 82 17.03 14.66 18.33
CA LEU A 82 15.82 14.92 19.12
C LEU A 82 15.09 16.20 18.67
N ASP A 83 15.74 17.35 18.70
CA ASP A 83 15.12 18.65 18.37
C ASP A 83 14.55 18.70 16.94
N THR A 84 15.23 18.07 15.98
CA THR A 84 14.77 18.00 14.59
C THR A 84 13.54 17.10 14.48
N ASN A 85 13.55 15.94 15.15
CA ASN A 85 12.43 15.01 15.14
C ASN A 85 11.20 15.63 15.82
N ILE A 86 11.36 16.28 16.98
CA ILE A 86 10.27 16.96 17.71
C ILE A 86 9.66 18.07 16.86
N ARG A 87 10.47 18.95 16.25
CA ARG A 87 9.96 19.99 15.34
C ARG A 87 9.20 19.39 14.15
N HIS A 88 9.72 18.30 13.58
CA HIS A 88 9.08 17.63 12.45
C HIS A 88 7.70 17.05 12.82
N VAL A 89 7.57 16.37 13.96
CA VAL A 89 6.28 15.81 14.37
C VAL A 89 5.28 16.89 14.76
N ARG A 90 5.71 17.97 15.42
CA ARG A 90 4.84 19.13 15.71
C ARG A 90 4.30 19.75 14.42
N ALA A 91 5.16 19.92 13.42
CA ALA A 91 4.73 20.44 12.11
C ALA A 91 3.78 19.47 11.40
N LYS A 92 4.03 18.15 11.44
CA LYS A 92 3.14 17.15 10.85
C LYS A 92 1.73 17.20 11.44
N PHE A 93 1.63 17.29 12.77
CA PHE A 93 0.35 17.27 13.48
C PHE A 93 -0.29 18.66 13.65
N ALA A 94 0.32 19.71 13.10
CA ALA A 94 -0.27 21.05 13.11
C ALA A 94 -1.57 21.06 12.31
N GLY A 95 -2.68 21.42 12.95
CA GLY A 95 -4.00 21.43 12.33
C GLY A 95 -4.68 20.06 12.24
N ILE A 96 -4.09 19.00 12.80
CA ILE A 96 -4.74 17.70 12.96
C ILE A 96 -5.48 17.68 14.30
N GLU A 97 -6.79 17.49 14.29
CA GLU A 97 -7.63 17.48 15.50
C GLU A 97 -7.39 16.21 16.34
N GLY A 98 -7.22 15.08 15.67
CA GLY A 98 -6.87 13.84 16.35
C GLY A 98 -6.57 12.67 15.42
N ILE A 99 -6.41 11.52 16.04
CA ILE A 99 -6.03 10.29 15.38
C ILE A 99 -7.13 9.25 15.61
N TYR A 100 -7.60 8.65 14.52
CA TYR A 100 -8.43 7.46 14.57
C TYR A 100 -7.58 6.23 14.37
N TYR A 101 -7.72 5.25 15.26
CA TYR A 101 -7.16 3.92 15.10
C TYR A 101 -8.30 2.90 14.98
N ALA A 102 -8.37 2.18 13.87
CA ALA A 102 -9.35 1.13 13.64
C ALA A 102 -8.72 -0.26 13.57
N GLN A 103 -9.46 -1.24 14.09
CA GLN A 103 -9.20 -2.65 13.84
C GLN A 103 -9.91 -3.10 12.56
N LEU A 104 -9.18 -3.58 11.55
CA LEU A 104 -9.79 -4.11 10.33
C LEU A 104 -9.41 -5.56 10.06
N ALA A 105 -10.42 -6.35 9.69
CA ALA A 105 -10.26 -7.71 9.21
C ALA A 105 -11.09 -7.87 7.92
N TRP A 106 -10.42 -8.20 6.81
CA TRP A 106 -11.10 -8.45 5.52
C TRP A 106 -12.10 -7.36 5.11
N GLY A 107 -11.72 -6.10 5.29
CA GLY A 107 -12.55 -4.93 4.96
C GLY A 107 -13.68 -4.64 5.96
N GLN A 108 -13.86 -5.48 6.98
CA GLN A 108 -14.78 -5.23 8.08
C GLN A 108 -14.10 -4.34 9.12
N VAL A 109 -14.76 -3.25 9.48
CA VAL A 109 -14.35 -2.35 10.57
C VAL A 109 -14.85 -2.95 11.88
N GLY A 110 -13.92 -3.31 12.76
CA GLY A 110 -14.19 -3.77 14.12
C GLY A 110 -14.30 -2.59 15.09
N GLN A 111 -13.48 -2.59 16.14
CA GLN A 111 -13.43 -1.46 17.06
C GLN A 111 -12.67 -0.27 16.45
N VAL A 112 -13.14 0.93 16.77
CA VAL A 112 -12.47 2.19 16.43
C VAL A 112 -12.23 2.99 17.71
N ALA A 113 -11.04 3.53 17.84
CA ALA A 113 -10.64 4.41 18.92
C ALA A 113 -10.19 5.76 18.37
N TYR A 114 -10.43 6.81 19.15
CA TYR A 114 -10.04 8.18 18.84
C TYR A 114 -9.24 8.76 19.99
N ILE A 115 -8.18 9.49 19.66
CA ILE A 115 -7.41 10.31 20.60
C ILE A 115 -7.22 11.73 20.02
N PRO A 116 -7.58 12.78 20.76
CA PRO A 116 -7.25 14.15 20.39
C PRO A 116 -5.74 14.38 20.30
N THR A 117 -5.29 15.19 19.33
CA THR A 117 -3.86 15.51 19.13
C THR A 117 -3.23 16.11 20.39
N ARG A 118 -3.98 16.90 21.17
CA ARG A 118 -3.50 17.50 22.43
C ARG A 118 -3.03 16.47 23.47
N TYR A 119 -3.51 15.22 23.40
CA TYR A 119 -3.05 14.12 24.26
C TYR A 119 -2.07 13.20 23.54
N PHE A 120 -2.26 12.97 22.24
CA PHE A 120 -1.38 12.10 21.47
C PHE A 120 0.02 12.67 21.27
N LEU A 121 0.12 13.96 20.93
CA LEU A 121 1.39 14.59 20.59
C LEU A 121 2.39 14.55 21.76
N PRO A 122 2.02 14.90 23.01
CA PRO A 122 2.91 14.72 24.16
C PRO A 122 3.39 13.27 24.35
N ALA A 123 2.50 12.29 24.16
CA ALA A 123 2.87 10.87 24.27
C ALA A 123 3.84 10.44 23.15
N LEU A 124 3.67 10.95 21.94
CA LEU A 124 4.60 10.73 20.84
C LEU A 124 5.96 11.38 21.10
N GLU A 125 5.99 12.61 21.59
CA GLU A 125 7.23 13.32 21.94
C GLU A 125 8.02 12.56 23.02
N GLN A 126 7.34 12.09 24.07
CA GLN A 126 7.91 11.24 25.10
C GLN A 126 8.49 9.93 24.51
N HIS A 127 7.78 9.29 23.56
CA HIS A 127 8.29 8.10 22.88
C HIS A 127 9.58 8.42 22.10
N ILE A 128 9.63 9.56 21.40
CA ILE A 128 10.81 9.99 20.64
C ILE A 128 11.99 10.21 21.58
N GLU A 129 11.81 10.93 22.68
CA GLU A 129 12.85 11.18 23.70
C GLU A 129 13.45 9.87 24.23
N ASN A 130 12.61 8.86 24.46
CA ASN A 130 13.03 7.55 24.92
C ASN A 130 13.65 6.67 23.82
N SER A 131 13.43 6.99 22.54
CA SER A 131 13.74 6.15 21.39
C SER A 131 14.80 6.72 20.44
N VAL A 132 15.55 7.76 20.84
CA VAL A 132 16.58 8.43 19.99
C VAL A 132 17.78 7.52 19.65
N ARG A 133 17.76 6.23 20.00
CA ARG A 133 18.82 5.27 19.71
C ARG A 133 18.46 4.45 18.47
N GLY A 134 18.99 4.82 17.30
CA GLY A 134 18.80 4.09 16.04
C GLY A 134 18.66 5.01 14.83
N GLY A 135 18.75 4.46 13.62
CA GLY A 135 18.70 5.22 12.35
C GLY A 135 17.29 5.50 11.83
N LEU A 136 16.28 4.73 12.23
CA LEU A 136 14.87 4.90 11.84
C LEU A 136 14.01 5.11 13.09
N LEU A 137 13.14 6.11 13.04
CA LEU A 137 12.24 6.46 14.11
C LEU A 137 10.83 5.99 13.76
N ALA A 138 10.33 5.01 14.50
CA ALA A 138 8.97 4.51 14.37
C ALA A 138 8.38 4.21 15.75
N TRP A 139 7.09 4.51 15.92
CA TRP A 139 6.33 4.04 17.08
C TRP A 139 5.39 2.92 16.64
N ASN A 140 5.73 1.71 17.04
CA ASN A 140 4.86 0.54 16.94
C ASN A 140 3.95 0.55 18.16
N LEU A 141 2.67 0.85 17.97
CA LEU A 141 1.72 1.04 19.06
C LEU A 141 0.60 -0.01 18.98
N PRO A 142 0.65 -1.06 19.85
CA PRO A 142 -0.40 -2.06 19.93
C PRO A 142 -1.75 -1.46 20.33
N TRP A 143 -2.84 -2.10 19.92
CA TRP A 143 -4.22 -1.68 20.23
C TRP A 143 -4.42 -1.37 21.72
N GLU A 144 -4.08 -2.32 22.59
CA GLU A 144 -4.25 -2.16 24.05
C GLU A 144 -3.42 -1.00 24.62
N SER A 145 -2.24 -0.74 24.07
CA SER A 145 -1.41 0.38 24.49
C SER A 145 -1.97 1.71 24.01
N PHE A 146 -2.57 1.76 22.81
CA PHE A 146 -3.27 2.94 22.32
C PHE A 146 -4.48 3.29 23.19
N LEU A 147 -5.27 2.29 23.60
CA LEU A 147 -6.42 2.47 24.50
C LEU A 147 -6.03 3.00 25.88
N ARG A 148 -4.81 2.70 26.35
CA ARG A 148 -4.29 3.21 27.63
C ARG A 148 -3.74 4.64 27.56
N LEU A 149 -3.58 5.22 26.37
CA LEU A 149 -3.18 6.62 26.27
C LEU A 149 -4.27 7.53 26.85
N GLN A 150 -3.84 8.58 27.54
CA GLN A 150 -4.76 9.56 28.10
C GLN A 150 -5.62 10.18 26.99
N GLY A 151 -6.92 10.31 27.24
CA GLY A 151 -7.84 10.93 26.29
C GLY A 151 -8.29 10.03 25.13
N THR A 152 -7.81 8.78 25.06
CA THR A 152 -8.34 7.80 24.12
C THR A 152 -9.76 7.39 24.52
N ARG A 153 -10.65 7.30 23.53
CA ARG A 153 -12.01 6.77 23.70
C ARG A 153 -12.39 5.86 22.53
N LEU A 154 -13.23 4.86 22.80
CA LEU A 154 -13.89 4.10 21.75
C LEU A 154 -14.92 4.98 21.04
N VAL A 155 -15.07 4.79 19.74
CA VAL A 155 -15.98 5.54 18.89
C VAL A 155 -16.93 4.58 18.19
N GLN A 156 -18.19 4.98 18.12
CA GLN A 156 -19.22 4.29 17.34
C GLN A 156 -19.24 4.83 15.91
N GLY A 157 -19.59 3.97 14.96
CA GLY A 157 -19.74 4.38 13.56
C GLY A 157 -20.86 5.40 13.35
N SER A 158 -20.74 6.16 12.28
CA SER A 158 -21.80 7.02 11.77
C SER A 158 -23.01 6.18 11.32
N LEU A 159 -24.21 6.74 11.51
CA LEU A 159 -25.45 6.17 10.97
C LEU A 159 -25.56 6.34 9.45
N VAL A 160 -24.84 7.32 8.89
CA VAL A 160 -24.86 7.64 7.47
C VAL A 160 -23.45 7.43 6.90
N PRO A 161 -23.25 6.38 6.07
CA PRO A 161 -21.95 6.12 5.48
C PRO A 161 -21.62 7.09 4.34
N THR A 162 -20.37 7.55 4.24
CA THR A 162 -19.95 8.52 3.20
C THR A 162 -19.76 7.87 1.81
N TYR A 163 -19.26 6.63 1.77
CA TYR A 163 -18.83 5.97 0.54
C TYR A 163 -19.45 4.57 0.36
N PRO A 164 -20.76 4.35 0.59
CA PRO A 164 -21.33 3.01 0.57
C PRO A 164 -21.13 2.31 -0.78
N ASN A 165 -21.26 3.06 -1.87
CA ASN A 165 -21.09 2.54 -3.24
C ASN A 165 -19.64 2.14 -3.57
N VAL A 166 -18.64 2.61 -2.81
CA VAL A 166 -17.23 2.23 -2.97
C VAL A 166 -16.86 1.13 -1.95
N ALA A 167 -17.28 1.30 -0.70
CA ALA A 167 -16.96 0.37 0.39
C ALA A 167 -17.60 -1.00 0.20
N THR A 168 -18.86 -1.07 -0.25
CA THR A 168 -19.55 -2.35 -0.48
C THR A 168 -18.84 -3.24 -1.52
N PRO A 169 -18.53 -2.78 -2.74
CA PRO A 169 -17.79 -3.62 -3.70
C PRO A 169 -16.37 -3.96 -3.22
N LEU A 170 -15.69 -3.08 -2.49
CA LEU A 170 -14.41 -3.41 -1.85
C LEU A 170 -14.54 -4.51 -0.80
N LEU A 171 -15.59 -4.48 0.03
CA LEU A 171 -15.88 -5.53 1.00
C LEU A 171 -16.14 -6.87 0.28
N ASN A 172 -16.95 -6.85 -0.79
CA ASN A 172 -17.20 -8.04 -1.61
C ASN A 172 -15.91 -8.61 -2.19
N ALA A 173 -14.99 -7.75 -2.64
CA ALA A 173 -13.67 -8.17 -3.10
C ALA A 173 -12.84 -8.82 -1.97
N HIS A 174 -12.86 -8.26 -0.75
CA HIS A 174 -12.15 -8.85 0.39
C HIS A 174 -12.71 -10.23 0.75
N LEU A 175 -14.04 -10.35 0.87
CA LEU A 175 -14.69 -11.61 1.21
C LEU A 175 -14.45 -12.69 0.15
N GLU A 176 -14.46 -12.32 -1.13
CA GLU A 176 -14.16 -13.27 -2.22
C GLU A 176 -12.68 -13.69 -2.21
N ALA A 177 -11.75 -12.76 -1.94
CA ALA A 177 -10.33 -13.09 -1.80
C ALA A 177 -10.09 -14.03 -0.60
N GLN A 178 -10.76 -13.79 0.53
CA GLN A 178 -10.74 -14.67 1.69
C GLN A 178 -11.25 -16.07 1.34
N ARG A 179 -12.39 -16.16 0.64
CA ARG A 179 -12.99 -17.43 0.19
C ARG A 179 -12.05 -18.21 -0.74
N LEU A 180 -11.24 -17.51 -1.52
CA LEU A 180 -10.22 -18.09 -2.41
C LEU A 180 -8.91 -18.47 -1.69
N GLY A 181 -8.78 -18.19 -0.40
CA GLY A 181 -7.57 -18.45 0.38
C GLY A 181 -6.39 -17.52 0.04
N LEU A 182 -6.66 -16.38 -0.59
CA LEU A 182 -5.62 -15.39 -0.90
C LEU A 182 -5.13 -14.72 0.38
N ASP A 183 -3.93 -14.16 0.34
CA ASP A 183 -3.41 -13.37 1.47
C ASP A 183 -4.03 -11.97 1.49
N MET A 184 -4.36 -11.49 2.68
CA MET A 184 -4.97 -10.17 2.85
C MET A 184 -4.01 -9.02 2.48
N GLY A 185 -2.69 -9.28 2.45
CA GLY A 185 -1.69 -8.37 1.89
C GLY A 185 -1.93 -8.03 0.42
N LEU A 186 -2.78 -8.78 -0.29
CA LEU A 186 -3.28 -8.43 -1.61
C LEU A 186 -3.90 -7.02 -1.66
N PHE A 187 -4.54 -6.54 -0.60
CA PHE A 187 -5.16 -5.21 -0.58
C PHE A 187 -4.23 -4.11 -0.02
N ALA A 188 -2.97 -4.45 0.29
CA ALA A 188 -1.99 -3.50 0.76
C ALA A 188 -1.24 -2.85 -0.41
N LYS A 189 -1.12 -1.51 -0.36
CA LYS A 189 -0.23 -0.72 -1.25
C LYS A 189 -0.41 -0.99 -2.75
N GLY A 190 -1.63 -1.34 -3.18
CA GLY A 190 -1.97 -1.50 -4.59
C GLY A 190 -1.68 -2.89 -5.17
N ALA A 191 -1.31 -3.88 -4.37
CA ALA A 191 -1.04 -5.24 -4.84
C ALA A 191 -2.25 -5.90 -5.53
N HIS A 192 -3.48 -5.50 -5.20
CA HIS A 192 -4.73 -6.01 -5.78
C HIS A 192 -4.82 -5.71 -7.28
N ASN A 193 -4.08 -4.71 -7.77
CA ASN A 193 -4.02 -4.43 -9.19
C ASN A 193 -3.42 -5.59 -10.00
N HIS A 194 -2.65 -6.49 -9.36
CA HIS A 194 -2.12 -7.70 -9.98
C HIS A 194 -3.26 -8.63 -10.47
N LEU A 195 -4.44 -8.55 -9.86
CA LEU A 195 -5.60 -9.35 -10.26
C LEU A 195 -6.12 -8.99 -11.66
N PHE A 196 -6.10 -7.70 -12.04
CA PHE A 196 -6.51 -7.27 -13.38
C PHE A 196 -5.61 -7.88 -14.44
N LEU A 197 -4.30 -7.85 -14.20
CA LEU A 197 -3.30 -8.40 -15.10
C LEU A 197 -3.34 -9.93 -15.13
N ALA A 198 -3.48 -10.58 -13.98
CA ALA A 198 -3.64 -12.03 -13.91
C ALA A 198 -4.89 -12.51 -14.66
N GLN A 199 -6.03 -11.82 -14.51
CA GLN A 199 -7.23 -12.17 -15.28
C GLN A 199 -7.01 -11.98 -16.78
N ARG A 200 -6.34 -10.91 -17.18
CA ARG A 200 -6.08 -10.61 -18.60
C ARG A 200 -5.17 -11.66 -19.24
N GLU A 201 -4.10 -12.05 -18.57
CA GLU A 201 -3.09 -12.97 -19.08
C GLU A 201 -3.42 -14.45 -18.81
N GLY A 202 -4.52 -14.73 -18.10
CA GLY A 202 -4.91 -16.11 -17.74
C GLY A 202 -4.07 -16.72 -16.62
N HIS A 203 -3.30 -15.91 -15.88
CA HIS A 203 -2.49 -16.35 -14.75
C HIS A 203 -3.31 -16.48 -13.45
N ARG A 204 -2.74 -17.16 -12.46
CA ARG A 204 -3.28 -17.32 -11.10
C ARG A 204 -2.45 -16.53 -10.09
N ILE A 205 -3.09 -15.94 -9.09
CA ILE A 205 -2.38 -15.38 -7.92
C ILE A 205 -2.08 -16.53 -6.95
N PRO A 206 -0.84 -16.68 -6.43
CA PRO A 206 -0.50 -17.72 -5.46
C PRO A 206 -1.34 -17.63 -4.18
N VAL A 207 -1.80 -18.79 -3.70
CA VAL A 207 -2.53 -18.94 -2.43
C VAL A 207 -1.54 -18.86 -1.26
N GLY A 208 -1.91 -18.19 -0.18
CA GLY A 208 -1.05 -18.03 1.00
C GLY A 208 0.06 -16.98 0.87
N GLY A 209 0.03 -16.14 -0.16
CA GLY A 209 0.92 -14.98 -0.33
C GLY A 209 2.01 -15.16 -1.38
N HIS A 210 2.91 -14.18 -1.48
CA HIS A 210 3.98 -14.15 -2.48
C HIS A 210 5.04 -15.23 -2.19
N GLN A 211 4.93 -16.39 -2.85
CA GLN A 211 5.97 -17.44 -2.85
C GLN A 211 7.16 -17.06 -3.75
N GLY A 212 7.58 -15.79 -3.74
CA GLY A 212 8.60 -15.24 -4.64
C GLY A 212 8.08 -14.79 -6.01
N HIS A 213 6.81 -15.03 -6.32
CA HIS A 213 6.16 -14.63 -7.58
C HIS A 213 4.88 -13.83 -7.31
N ASP A 214 4.51 -12.95 -8.24
CA ASP A 214 3.27 -12.18 -8.20
C ASP A 214 2.10 -12.95 -8.84
N ALA A 215 2.40 -13.79 -9.84
CA ALA A 215 1.43 -14.66 -10.50
C ALA A 215 2.10 -15.96 -10.99
N VAL A 216 1.32 -16.99 -11.28
CA VAL A 216 1.77 -18.29 -11.78
C VAL A 216 0.81 -18.87 -12.81
N ASP A 217 1.31 -19.68 -13.72
CA ASP A 217 0.54 -20.60 -14.57
C ASP A 217 1.22 -21.98 -14.60
N ASP A 218 0.98 -22.77 -15.64
CA ASP A 218 1.61 -24.08 -15.80
C ASP A 218 3.03 -23.99 -16.40
N ALA A 219 3.42 -22.84 -16.96
CA ALA A 219 4.77 -22.57 -17.46
C ALA A 219 5.73 -22.08 -16.37
N GLY A 220 5.21 -21.39 -15.34
CA GLY A 220 5.98 -21.04 -14.15
C GLY A 220 5.53 -19.74 -13.48
N GLY A 221 6.47 -19.07 -12.81
CA GLY A 221 6.23 -17.83 -12.07
C GLY A 221 6.39 -16.55 -12.89
N TYR A 222 5.68 -15.50 -12.51
CA TYR A 222 5.74 -14.19 -13.13
C TYR A 222 5.94 -13.09 -12.08
N GLU A 223 6.74 -12.08 -12.43
CA GLU A 223 6.88 -10.84 -11.66
C GLU A 223 6.00 -9.76 -12.29
N TYR A 224 5.20 -9.06 -11.50
CA TYR A 224 4.35 -7.97 -11.97
C TYR A 224 4.86 -6.62 -11.49
N LYS A 225 4.73 -5.63 -12.38
CA LYS A 225 4.98 -4.22 -12.10
C LYS A 225 3.88 -3.39 -12.72
N ILE A 226 3.02 -2.84 -11.88
CA ILE A 226 1.89 -2.02 -12.33
C ILE A 226 2.15 -0.57 -11.96
N SER A 227 2.07 0.32 -12.94
CA SER A 227 2.43 1.74 -12.79
C SER A 227 1.36 2.63 -13.39
N MET A 228 1.12 3.78 -12.76
CA MET A 228 0.34 4.89 -13.34
C MET A 228 1.24 5.87 -14.11
N ALA A 229 2.55 5.84 -13.87
CA ALA A 229 3.52 6.80 -14.41
C ALA A 229 4.46 6.22 -15.48
N GLY A 230 4.33 4.93 -15.82
CA GLY A 230 5.20 4.27 -16.81
C GLY A 230 6.65 4.09 -16.36
N ILE A 231 6.88 4.09 -15.04
CA ILE A 231 8.17 3.77 -14.41
C ILE A 231 7.97 2.52 -13.54
N TYR A 232 8.81 1.52 -13.74
CA TYR A 232 8.71 0.20 -13.11
C TYR A 232 9.91 -0.02 -12.17
N ASN A 233 9.62 -0.23 -10.88
CA ASN A 233 10.64 -0.34 -9.83
C ASN A 233 10.90 -1.81 -9.47
N PHE A 234 12.15 -2.26 -9.59
CA PHE A 234 12.60 -3.57 -9.13
C PHE A 234 13.50 -3.40 -7.90
N HIS A 235 13.00 -3.81 -6.75
CA HIS A 235 13.70 -3.65 -5.47
C HIS A 235 14.44 -4.93 -5.06
N PHE A 236 15.70 -4.78 -4.67
CA PHE A 236 16.59 -5.87 -4.26
C PHE A 236 17.25 -5.65 -2.88
N GLY A 237 16.80 -4.65 -2.12
CA GLY A 237 17.34 -4.34 -0.79
C GLY A 237 18.49 -3.35 -0.80
N ALA A 238 19.33 -3.40 0.24
CA ALA A 238 20.53 -2.57 0.34
C ALA A 238 21.56 -2.99 -0.71
N ARG A 239 22.23 -2.01 -1.31
CA ARG A 239 23.33 -2.25 -2.25
C ARG A 239 24.53 -2.83 -1.50
N LYS A 240 25.15 -3.85 -2.09
CA LYS A 240 26.34 -4.53 -1.58
C LYS A 240 27.47 -4.44 -2.61
N SER A 241 28.44 -5.37 -2.57
CA SER A 241 29.43 -5.50 -3.64
C SER A 241 28.78 -5.83 -4.98
N GLU A 242 29.44 -5.45 -6.09
CA GLU A 242 28.93 -5.74 -7.44
C GLU A 242 28.64 -7.24 -7.61
N GLN A 243 29.54 -8.11 -7.15
CA GLN A 243 29.37 -9.56 -7.25
C GLN A 243 28.11 -10.04 -6.51
N GLU A 244 27.87 -9.56 -5.29
CA GLU A 244 26.67 -9.89 -4.52
C GLU A 244 25.40 -9.34 -5.17
N ASN A 245 25.43 -8.11 -5.68
CA ASN A 245 24.29 -7.50 -6.36
C ASN A 245 23.90 -8.30 -7.61
N ARG A 246 24.89 -8.68 -8.42
CA ARG A 246 24.67 -9.52 -9.61
C ARG A 246 24.07 -10.88 -9.24
N ALA A 247 24.58 -11.51 -8.17
CA ALA A 247 24.03 -12.78 -7.68
C ALA A 247 22.57 -12.64 -7.22
N LEU A 248 22.23 -11.58 -6.49
CA LEU A 248 20.85 -11.28 -6.05
C LEU A 248 19.90 -11.07 -7.24
N ILE A 249 20.32 -10.29 -8.24
CA ILE A 249 19.51 -10.05 -9.45
C ILE A 249 19.30 -11.35 -10.22
N SER A 250 20.36 -12.14 -10.38
CA SER A 250 20.31 -13.41 -11.11
C SER A 250 19.42 -14.41 -10.39
N ALA A 251 19.54 -14.52 -9.06
CA ALA A 251 18.70 -15.39 -8.23
C ALA A 251 17.22 -15.02 -8.30
N LYS A 252 16.87 -13.72 -8.34
CA LYS A 252 15.48 -13.28 -8.48
C LYS A 252 14.91 -13.57 -9.88
N CYS A 253 15.73 -13.45 -10.93
CA CYS A 253 15.31 -13.79 -12.29
C CYS A 253 15.24 -15.31 -12.50
N ASN A 254 15.98 -16.08 -11.70
CA ASN A 254 15.93 -17.53 -11.71
C ASN A 254 14.60 -18.00 -11.09
N GLY A 255 13.74 -18.60 -11.91
CA GLY A 255 12.42 -19.09 -11.49
C GLY A 255 11.23 -18.26 -11.98
N ILE A 256 11.45 -17.12 -12.65
CA ILE A 256 10.39 -16.44 -13.40
C ILE A 256 10.48 -16.75 -14.89
N VAL A 257 9.32 -16.89 -15.53
CA VAL A 257 9.17 -17.04 -16.98
C VAL A 257 9.31 -15.68 -17.66
N ALA A 258 8.65 -14.67 -17.10
CA ALA A 258 8.66 -13.30 -17.59
C ALA A 258 8.30 -12.32 -16.48
N ALA A 259 8.72 -11.06 -16.66
CA ALA A 259 8.12 -9.94 -15.96
C ALA A 259 7.08 -9.27 -16.84
N TYR A 260 5.94 -8.92 -16.24
CA TYR A 260 4.92 -8.09 -16.86
C TYR A 260 4.93 -6.70 -16.25
N CYS A 261 5.19 -5.71 -17.09
CA CYS A 261 5.10 -4.30 -16.73
C CYS A 261 3.84 -3.72 -17.37
N ALA A 262 2.89 -3.23 -16.59
CA ALA A 262 1.62 -2.73 -17.09
C ALA A 262 1.36 -1.27 -16.68
N GLU A 263 0.87 -0.48 -17.63
CA GLU A 263 0.28 0.83 -17.37
C GLU A 263 -1.21 0.68 -17.10
N ARG A 264 -1.74 1.49 -16.18
CA ARG A 264 -3.17 1.50 -15.90
C ARG A 264 -3.73 2.88 -15.59
N THR A 265 -5.04 2.98 -15.73
CA THR A 265 -5.87 4.09 -15.27
C THR A 265 -7.13 3.46 -14.64
N TYR A 266 -7.31 3.65 -13.33
CA TYR A 266 -8.29 2.93 -12.53
C TYR A 266 -8.17 1.40 -12.76
N ALA A 267 -9.28 0.70 -12.97
CA ALA A 267 -9.28 -0.74 -13.25
C ALA A 267 -8.77 -1.11 -14.66
N ARG A 268 -8.55 -0.12 -15.55
CA ARG A 268 -8.21 -0.38 -16.96
C ARG A 268 -6.70 -0.45 -17.17
N LEU A 269 -6.23 -1.59 -17.67
CA LEU A 269 -4.87 -1.74 -18.21
C LEU A 269 -4.80 -1.07 -19.60
N THR A 270 -3.85 -0.16 -19.80
CA THR A 270 -3.73 0.62 -21.04
C THR A 270 -2.60 0.14 -21.94
N THR A 271 -1.50 -0.35 -21.34
CA THR A 271 -0.36 -0.94 -22.05
C THR A 271 0.22 -2.06 -21.20
N ILE A 272 0.63 -3.14 -21.84
CA ILE A 272 1.32 -4.26 -21.19
C ILE A 272 2.64 -4.52 -21.93
N TYR A 273 3.71 -4.76 -21.18
CA TYR A 273 5.00 -5.18 -21.66
C TYR A 273 5.33 -6.54 -21.06
N ARG A 274 5.58 -7.53 -21.91
CA ARG A 274 5.99 -8.88 -21.49
C ARG A 274 7.47 -9.07 -21.76
N ILE A 275 8.28 -9.07 -20.71
CA ILE A 275 9.74 -9.16 -20.80
C ILE A 275 10.14 -10.57 -20.39
N PRO A 276 10.63 -11.43 -21.32
CA PRO A 276 11.12 -12.75 -20.95
C PRO A 276 12.29 -12.66 -19.96
N ALA A 277 12.52 -13.71 -19.19
CA ALA A 277 13.49 -13.72 -18.09
C ALA A 277 14.91 -13.29 -18.49
N GLU A 278 15.42 -13.78 -19.62
CA GLU A 278 16.77 -13.44 -20.07
C GLU A 278 16.93 -11.95 -20.46
N PRO A 279 16.08 -11.36 -21.33
CA PRO A 279 16.08 -9.91 -21.56
C PRO A 279 15.94 -9.09 -20.28
N LEU A 280 15.08 -9.51 -19.35
CA LEU A 280 14.90 -8.83 -18.08
C LEU A 280 16.20 -8.82 -17.25
N LEU A 281 16.87 -9.96 -17.13
CA LEU A 281 18.14 -10.08 -16.43
C LEU A 281 19.18 -9.11 -17.02
N ARG A 282 19.30 -9.06 -18.36
CA ARG A 282 20.22 -8.13 -19.03
C ARG A 282 19.90 -6.67 -18.72
N LEU A 283 18.62 -6.29 -18.77
CA LEU A 283 18.17 -4.94 -18.43
C LEU A 283 18.51 -4.56 -16.98
N LEU A 284 18.21 -5.45 -16.03
CA LEU A 284 18.47 -5.19 -14.60
C LEU A 284 19.97 -5.09 -14.31
N LEU A 285 20.80 -5.94 -14.89
CA LEU A 285 22.26 -5.85 -14.73
C LEU A 285 22.84 -4.57 -15.33
N ALA A 286 22.32 -4.13 -16.49
CA ALA A 286 22.71 -2.86 -17.08
C ALA A 286 22.32 -1.68 -16.17
N ARG A 287 21.12 -1.73 -15.56
CA ARG A 287 20.65 -0.72 -14.61
C ARG A 287 21.42 -0.69 -13.30
N GLU A 288 21.81 -1.84 -12.76
CA GLU A 288 22.61 -1.91 -11.54
C GLU A 288 23.94 -1.17 -11.70
N ARG A 289 24.61 -1.34 -12.85
CA ARG A 289 25.86 -0.63 -13.20
C ARG A 289 25.68 0.86 -13.44
N ALA A 290 24.52 1.26 -13.97
CA ALA A 290 24.21 2.64 -14.31
C ALA A 290 23.65 3.44 -13.12
N THR A 291 23.36 2.80 -11.98
CA THR A 291 22.73 3.44 -10.82
C THR A 291 23.63 3.33 -9.59
N GLY A 292 23.66 4.39 -8.78
CA GLY A 292 24.35 4.41 -7.49
C GLY A 292 23.39 4.29 -6.30
N GLY A 293 23.84 4.72 -5.13
CA GLY A 293 23.03 4.84 -3.92
C GLY A 293 23.01 3.60 -3.01
N GLY A 294 22.58 3.81 -1.77
CA GLY A 294 22.59 2.76 -0.72
C GLY A 294 21.51 1.69 -0.86
N GLN A 295 20.46 1.93 -1.64
CA GLN A 295 19.42 0.93 -1.96
C GLN A 295 19.47 0.56 -3.45
N MET A 296 19.29 -0.72 -3.75
CA MET A 296 19.19 -1.25 -5.11
C MET A 296 17.74 -1.25 -5.56
N ASN A 297 17.24 -0.05 -5.88
CA ASN A 297 15.93 0.16 -6.51
C ASN A 297 16.13 0.48 -8.00
N LEU A 298 16.05 -0.56 -8.83
CA LEU A 298 16.33 -0.46 -10.27
C LEU A 298 15.07 -0.02 -11.01
N GLN A 299 15.11 1.19 -11.56
CA GLN A 299 14.01 1.76 -12.32
C GLN A 299 14.17 1.47 -13.81
N ILE A 300 13.14 0.90 -14.42
CA ILE A 300 13.05 0.72 -15.87
C ILE A 300 11.92 1.61 -16.39
N PRO A 301 12.22 2.61 -17.24
CA PRO A 301 11.21 3.46 -17.87
C PRO A 301 10.59 2.76 -19.07
N LYS A 302 9.33 3.09 -19.37
CA LYS A 302 8.59 2.53 -20.52
C LYS A 302 9.28 2.69 -21.88
N SER A 303 10.13 3.70 -22.04
CA SER A 303 10.89 3.93 -23.29
C SER A 303 11.80 2.75 -23.64
N GLU A 304 12.34 2.07 -22.63
CA GLU A 304 13.21 0.89 -22.79
C GLU A 304 12.44 -0.41 -22.95
N LEU A 305 11.13 -0.38 -22.68
CA LEU A 305 10.27 -1.56 -22.78
C LEU A 305 9.56 -1.68 -24.13
N ARG A 306 9.69 -0.69 -25.02
CA ARG A 306 9.02 -0.68 -26.35
C ARG A 306 9.16 -1.99 -27.15
N PRO A 307 10.33 -2.67 -27.18
CA PRO A 307 10.47 -3.93 -27.92
C PRO A 307 9.61 -5.08 -27.36
N PHE A 308 9.18 -4.98 -26.10
CA PHE A 308 8.42 -6.00 -25.37
C PHE A 308 6.93 -5.69 -25.28
N ARG A 309 6.46 -4.66 -25.98
CA ARG A 309 5.07 -4.22 -25.93
C ARG A 309 4.17 -5.30 -26.51
N THR A 310 3.16 -5.70 -25.74
CA THR A 310 2.05 -6.51 -26.24
C THR A 310 0.89 -5.58 -26.59
N PHE A 311 0.18 -5.89 -27.66
CA PHE A 311 -1.04 -5.16 -28.02
C PHE A 311 -2.22 -5.78 -27.25
N PRO A 312 -3.14 -4.95 -26.71
CA PRO A 312 -4.41 -5.46 -26.19
C PRO A 312 -5.25 -6.12 -27.28
#